data_AF-A0A961LKK2-F1
#
_entry.id   AF-A0A961LKK2-F1
#
_cell.length_a   1.000
_cell.length_b   1.000
_cell.length_c   1.000
_cell.angle_alpha   90.00
_cell.angle_beta   90.00
_cell.angle_gamma   90.00
#
_symmetry.space_group_name_H-M   'P 1'
#
loop_
_entity.id
_entity.type
_entity.pdbx_description
1 polymer ?
#
loop_
_entity_poly.entity_id
_entity_poly.type
_entity_poly.pdbx_seq_one_letter_code
_entity_poly.pdbx_strand_id
1 'polypeptide(L)'
;MTLGGVPDGTVKLRFRMIDQNAPSYPHGGGTVKWSGGSKGSLPYGSFSYKGPCPPNPHTYQFTVDALDKSGKKLATAKAQKRFP
;
A
#
# COMPACT_ATOMS: atom_id res chain seq x y z
N MET A 1 -5.46 8.04 -4.05
CA MET A 1 -4.84 7.87 -2.71
C MET A 1 -3.79 8.95 -2.54
N THR A 2 -3.80 9.65 -1.40
CA THR A 2 -2.81 10.70 -1.11
C THR A 2 -1.67 10.14 -0.27
N LEU A 3 -0.45 10.59 -0.55
CA LEU A 3 0.78 10.19 0.11
C LEU A 3 1.52 11.43 0.59
N GLY A 4 2.17 11.32 1.74
CA GLY A 4 3.06 12.34 2.27
C GLY A 4 4.22 11.72 3.02
N GLY A 5 5.32 12.47 3.13
CA GLY A 5 6.54 11.99 3.78
C GLY A 5 7.24 10.88 3.00
N VAL A 6 7.08 10.84 1.67
CA VAL A 6 7.78 9.86 0.84
C VAL A 6 9.26 10.24 0.80
N PRO A 7 10.21 9.33 1.15
CA PRO A 7 11.62 9.67 1.17
C PRO A 7 12.18 10.04 -0.20
N ASP A 8 13.18 10.92 -0.21
CA ASP A 8 13.93 11.24 -1.43
C ASP A 8 14.58 9.99 -2.03
N GLY A 9 14.67 9.96 -3.35
CA GLY A 9 15.18 8.80 -4.10
C GLY A 9 14.15 7.69 -4.33
N THR A 10 12.93 7.80 -3.77
CA THR A 10 11.83 6.88 -4.09
C THR A 10 11.40 7.02 -5.54
N VAL A 11 11.42 5.91 -6.29
CA VAL A 11 10.95 5.85 -7.68
C VAL A 11 9.82 4.85 -7.89
N LYS A 12 9.61 3.95 -6.93
CA LYS A 12 8.51 2.99 -6.92
C LYS A 12 7.88 2.93 -5.53
N LEU A 13 6.58 2.70 -5.51
CA LEU A 13 5.83 2.40 -4.29
C LEU A 13 5.20 1.03 -4.44
N ARG A 14 5.43 0.15 -3.47
CA ARG A 14 4.85 -1.19 -3.45
C ARG A 14 3.77 -1.27 -2.37
N PHE A 15 2.54 -1.44 -2.83
CA PHE A 15 1.34 -1.57 -2.02
C PHE A 15 1.02 -3.04 -1.78
N ARG A 16 0.62 -3.37 -0.56
CA ARG A 16 0.05 -4.67 -0.20
C ARG A 16 -1.07 -4.46 0.80
N MET A 17 -2.20 -5.12 0.56
CA MET A 17 -3.27 -5.25 1.55
C MET A 17 -3.22 -6.63 2.18
N ILE A 18 -3.33 -6.69 3.50
CA ILE A 18 -3.41 -7.93 4.28
C ILE A 18 -4.60 -7.82 5.22
N ASP A 19 -5.43 -8.86 5.25
CA ASP A 19 -6.37 -9.11 6.34
C ASP A 19 -5.59 -9.73 7.50
N GLN A 20 -5.53 -9.06 8.64
CA GLN A 20 -4.77 -9.55 9.80
C GLN A 20 -5.44 -10.75 10.47
N ASN A 21 -6.73 -10.96 10.24
CA ASN A 21 -7.49 -12.11 10.72
C ASN A 21 -7.45 -13.28 9.73
N ALA A 22 -7.24 -13.00 8.43
CA ALA A 22 -7.10 -14.00 7.37
C ALA A 22 -5.87 -13.73 6.47
N PRO A 23 -4.64 -13.84 7.00
CA PRO A 23 -3.42 -13.38 6.33
C PRO A 23 -3.05 -14.15 5.05
N SER A 24 -3.60 -15.35 4.88
CA SER A 24 -3.44 -16.17 3.68
C SER A 24 -4.36 -15.75 2.53
N TYR A 25 -5.41 -14.95 2.78
CA TYR A 25 -6.30 -14.49 1.73
C TYR A 25 -5.61 -13.42 0.85
N PRO A 26 -5.54 -13.63 -0.48
CA PRO A 26 -4.80 -12.74 -1.36
C PRO A 26 -5.61 -11.48 -1.71
N HIS A 27 -5.59 -10.49 -0.82
CA HIS A 27 -6.18 -9.17 -1.07
C HIS A 27 -5.47 -8.40 -2.19
N GLY A 28 -4.21 -8.72 -2.49
CA GLY A 28 -3.47 -8.09 -3.59
C GLY A 28 -2.79 -6.78 -3.20
N GLY A 29 -2.67 -5.89 -4.18
CA GLY A 29 -1.80 -4.72 -4.16
C GLY A 29 -1.11 -4.54 -5.51
N GLY A 30 0.02 -3.84 -5.51
CA GLY A 30 0.77 -3.60 -6.75
C GLY A 30 1.97 -2.71 -6.54
N THR A 31 2.85 -2.67 -7.54
CA THR A 31 3.99 -1.74 -7.55
C THR A 31 3.75 -0.69 -8.62
N VAL A 32 3.84 0.58 -8.24
CA VAL A 32 3.60 1.73 -9.12
C VAL A 32 4.85 2.57 -9.22
N LYS A 33 5.05 3.21 -10.38
CA LYS A 33 6.07 4.26 -10.51
C LYS A 33 5.65 5.47 -9.68
N TRP A 34 6.63 6.13 -9.07
CA TRP A 34 6.41 7.31 -8.26
C TRP A 34 7.23 8.49 -8.79
N SER A 35 6.54 9.62 -8.97
CA SER A 35 7.13 10.89 -9.40
C SER A 35 6.64 12.08 -8.58
N GLY A 36 5.89 11.85 -7.50
CA GLY A 36 5.29 12.90 -6.68
C GLY A 36 6.25 13.53 -5.66
N GLY A 37 7.55 13.22 -5.68
CA GLY A 37 8.50 13.72 -4.67
C GLY A 37 8.08 13.33 -3.25
N SER A 38 8.11 14.27 -2.30
CA SER A 38 7.81 14.01 -0.89
C SER A 38 6.31 13.93 -0.56
N LYS A 39 5.42 14.45 -1.43
CA LYS A 39 3.96 14.45 -1.25
C LYS A 39 3.24 14.41 -2.60
N GLY A 40 2.20 13.60 -2.74
CA GLY A 40 1.42 13.57 -3.97
C GLY A 40 0.25 12.60 -3.95
N SER A 41 -0.29 12.32 -5.13
CA SER A 41 -1.50 11.52 -5.30
C SER A 41 -1.29 10.45 -6.35
N LEU A 42 -1.83 9.25 -6.11
CA LEU A 42 -1.95 8.22 -7.13
C LEU A 42 -3.36 8.26 -7.74
N PRO A 43 -3.49 8.22 -9.08
CA PRO A 43 -4.78 8.11 -9.74
C PRO A 43 -5.46 6.79 -9.38
N TYR A 44 -6.78 6.79 -9.50
CA TYR A 44 -7.56 5.55 -9.35
C TYR A 44 -7.07 4.48 -10.33
N GLY A 45 -7.07 3.21 -9.89
CA GLY A 45 -6.61 2.09 -10.71
C GLY A 45 -5.09 1.96 -10.84
N SER A 46 -4.28 2.79 -10.17
CA SER A 46 -2.81 2.64 -10.18
C SER A 46 -2.34 1.26 -9.70
N PHE A 47 -3.10 0.65 -8.80
CA PHE A 47 -2.93 -0.73 -8.35
C PHE A 47 -4.32 -1.32 -8.03
N SER A 48 -4.40 -2.65 -7.94
CA SER A 48 -5.66 -3.36 -7.71
C SER A 48 -5.59 -4.17 -6.43
N TYR A 49 -6.69 -4.21 -5.69
CA TYR A 49 -6.84 -5.04 -4.51
C TYR A 49 -8.30 -5.49 -4.37
N LYS A 50 -8.51 -6.64 -3.71
CA LYS A 50 -9.84 -7.10 -3.29
C LYS A 50 -10.21 -6.39 -2.00
N GLY A 51 -11.34 -5.70 -1.99
CA GLY A 51 -11.82 -4.99 -0.82
C GLY A 51 -12.22 -5.93 0.34
N PRO A 52 -12.47 -5.38 1.53
CA PRO A 52 -13.04 -6.13 2.65
C PRO A 52 -14.41 -6.72 2.33
N CYS A 53 -14.60 -8.00 2.64
CA CYS A 53 -15.92 -8.67 2.65
C CYS A 53 -15.92 -9.85 3.64
N PRO A 54 -15.63 -9.60 4.93
CA PRO A 54 -15.46 -10.68 5.89
C PRO A 54 -16.81 -11.15 6.48
N PRO A 55 -16.88 -12.40 6.98
CA PRO A 55 -18.07 -12.93 7.66
C PRO A 55 -18.29 -12.37 9.08
N ASN A 56 -17.25 -11.79 9.69
CA ASN A 56 -17.27 -11.09 10.98
C ASN A 56 -16.25 -9.94 10.94
N PRO A 57 -16.24 -8.98 11.89
CA PRO A 57 -15.33 -7.83 11.81
C PRO A 57 -13.85 -8.22 11.83
N HIS A 58 -13.13 -7.88 10.76
CA HIS A 58 -11.69 -8.11 10.59
C HIS A 58 -10.90 -6.80 10.57
N THR A 59 -9.60 -6.86 10.82
CA THR A 59 -8.67 -5.72 10.69
C THR A 59 -7.85 -5.87 9.43
N TYR A 60 -7.90 -4.84 8.58
CA TYR A 60 -7.16 -4.79 7.32
C TYR A 60 -6.01 -3.80 7.41
N GLN A 61 -4.85 -4.18 6.90
CA GLN A 61 -3.66 -3.34 6.85
C GLN A 61 -3.22 -3.11 5.40
N PHE A 62 -3.16 -1.85 4.99
CA PHE A 62 -2.33 -1.44 3.86
C PHE A 62 -0.90 -1.23 4.33
N THR A 63 0.04 -1.81 3.60
CA THR A 63 1.48 -1.58 3.75
C THR A 63 2.00 -0.97 2.46
N VAL A 64 2.77 0.10 2.57
CA VAL A 64 3.40 0.79 1.44
C VAL A 64 4.90 0.84 1.66
N ASP A 65 5.65 0.14 0.81
CA ASP A 65 7.11 0.24 0.80
C ASP A 65 7.54 1.28 -0.25
N ALA A 66 8.36 2.25 0.16
CA ALA A 66 9.05 3.17 -0.72
C ALA A 66 10.35 2.54 -1.21
N LEU A 67 10.54 2.45 -2.53
CA LEU A 67 11.65 1.74 -3.15
C LEU A 67 12.46 2.68 -4.06
N ASP A 68 13.78 2.53 -4.01
CA ASP A 68 14.70 3.22 -4.93
C ASP A 68 14.80 2.51 -6.30
N LYS A 69 15.68 3.03 -7.17
CA LYS A 69 15.90 2.51 -8.53
C LYS A 69 16.39 1.06 -8.55
N SER A 70 17.15 0.64 -7.54
CA SER A 70 17.64 -0.74 -7.38
C SER A 70 16.58 -1.69 -6.80
N GLY A 71 15.45 -1.15 -6.33
CA GLY A 71 14.42 -1.90 -5.61
C GLY A 71 14.70 -2.03 -4.11
N LYS A 72 15.74 -1.37 -3.59
CA LYS A 72 16.00 -1.29 -2.15
C LYS A 72 14.89 -0.49 -1.48
N LYS A 73 14.44 -0.99 -0.34
CA LYS A 73 13.44 -0.32 0.49
C LYS A 73 14.06 0.82 1.28
N LEU A 74 13.51 2.02 1.12
CA LEU A 74 13.89 3.24 1.81
C LEU A 74 13.05 3.47 3.07
N ALA A 75 11.75 3.16 3.00
CA ALA A 75 10.83 3.27 4.13
C ALA A 75 9.62 2.34 3.97
N THR A 76 8.88 2.15 5.06
CA THR A 76 7.58 1.47 5.07
C THR A 76 6.57 2.32 5.82
N ALA A 77 5.38 2.51 5.25
CA ALA A 77 4.21 3.05 5.94
C ALA A 77 3.14 1.98 6.09
N LYS A 78 2.35 2.07 7.16
CA LYS A 78 1.21 1.18 7.44
C LYS A 78 -0.03 1.99 7.78
N ALA A 79 -1.17 1.57 7.26
CA ALA A 79 -2.48 2.08 7.64
C ALA A 79 -3.40 0.91 7.93
N GLN A 80 -4.09 0.95 9.07
CA GLN A 80 -4.97 -0.12 9.52
C GLN A 80 -6.41 0.39 9.65
N LYS A 81 -7.37 -0.47 9.33
CA LYS A 81 -8.80 -0.19 9.50
C LYS A 81 -9.57 -1.49 9.76
N ARG A 82 -10.50 -1.44 10.71
CA ARG A 82 -11.46 -2.53 10.97
C ARG A 82 -12.64 -2.47 10.00
N PHE A 83 -13.17 -3.62 9.56
CA PHE A 83 -14.33 -3.73 8.65
C PHE A 83 -15.13 -5.06 8.82
N PRO A 84 -16.47 -5.08 8.65
CA PRO A 84 -17.29 -3.87 8.76
C PRO A 84 -17.02 -3.21 10.12
#